data_AF-A0A956ZX27-F1
#
_entry.id   AF-A0A956ZX27-F1
#
_cell.length_a   1.000
_cell.length_b   1.000
_cell.length_c   1.000
_cell.angle_alpha   90.00
_cell.angle_beta   90.00
_cell.angle_gamma   90.00
#
_symmetry.space_group_name_H-M   'P 1'
#
loop_
_entity.id
_entity.type
_entity.pdbx_description
1 polymer ?
#
loop_
_entity_poly.entity_id
_entity_poly.type
_entity_poly.pdbx_seq_one_letter_code
_entity_poly.pdbx_strand_id
1 'polypeptide(L)'
;MMPSQHRLSTSVLLHLYPGVVILGLYLLLVPLTNRIGYPPLLALMIAALLTLFVLELGHLLRKGYKQNSRWSLEGVILYQQKTRPLMFIAITLATVAVAFILFGLTQVIDMRLLERFFSWLPDWYIYTDLAAFKAYPKRVLIITFAIRLVLDGLVFPTIEELYFRGYLQPRLSRFGAHAPLLSHGLFTLYHVWQPWNYPTIFLAVLPLAYAVWWKRDYHLGIAIHCALNVLGGTLTLLAVLA
;
A
#
# COMPACT_ATOMS: atom_id res chain seq x y z
N MET A 1 1.87 27.40 6.10
CA MET A 1 3.27 27.12 6.46
C MET A 1 3.86 26.20 5.40
N MET A 2 5.02 26.51 4.82
CA MET A 2 5.68 25.65 3.84
C MET A 2 6.21 24.38 4.55
N PRO A 3 5.99 23.16 4.02
CA PRO A 3 6.50 21.94 4.63
C PRO A 3 8.03 21.95 4.71
N SER A 4 8.61 21.44 5.81
CA SER A 4 10.04 21.17 5.86
C SER A 4 10.42 20.17 4.75
N GLN A 5 11.29 20.60 3.83
CA GLN A 5 11.64 19.80 2.67
C GLN A 5 12.67 18.74 3.05
N HIS A 6 12.45 17.50 2.62
CA HIS A 6 13.42 16.43 2.81
C HIS A 6 14.53 16.51 1.75
N ARG A 7 15.77 16.16 2.10
CA ARG A 7 16.77 15.80 1.07
C ARG A 7 16.26 14.59 0.30
N LEU A 8 16.60 14.47 -0.98
CA LEU A 8 16.11 13.36 -1.80
C LEU A 8 16.50 12.00 -1.19
N SER A 9 17.73 11.87 -0.70
CA SER A 9 18.20 10.66 0.00
C SER A 9 17.36 10.31 1.23
N THR A 10 16.95 11.30 2.02
CA THR A 10 16.06 11.09 3.17
C THR A 10 14.70 10.58 2.72
N SER A 11 14.12 11.16 1.67
CA SER A 11 12.87 10.64 1.11
C SER A 11 13.03 9.22 0.59
N VAL A 12 14.07 8.93 -0.21
CA VAL A 12 14.35 7.57 -0.71
C VAL A 12 14.43 6.57 0.46
N LEU A 13 15.23 6.87 1.48
CA LEU A 13 15.37 5.99 2.64
C LEU A 13 14.03 5.75 3.36
N LEU A 14 13.28 6.82 3.64
CA LEU A 14 12.01 6.72 4.36
C LEU A 14 10.92 6.01 3.55
N HIS A 15 10.93 6.10 2.22
CA HIS A 15 9.99 5.34 1.40
C HIS A 15 10.37 3.85 1.34
N LEU A 16 11.64 3.53 1.11
CA LEU A 16 12.05 2.16 0.78
C LEU A 16 12.30 1.26 1.99
N TYR A 17 12.79 1.83 3.10
CA TYR A 17 13.19 1.05 4.28
C TYR A 17 12.05 0.19 4.86
N PRO A 18 10.81 0.69 5.04
CA PRO A 18 9.71 -0.15 5.52
C PRO A 18 9.49 -1.38 4.64
N GLY A 19 9.61 -1.24 3.32
CA GLY A 19 9.36 -2.34 2.39
C GLY A 19 10.42 -3.43 2.43
N VAL A 20 11.69 -3.05 2.63
CA VAL A 20 12.78 -4.00 2.87
C VAL A 20 12.55 -4.79 4.16
N VAL A 21 12.03 -4.13 5.20
CA VAL A 21 11.68 -4.79 6.47
C VAL A 21 10.51 -5.75 6.29
N ILE A 22 9.48 -5.36 5.53
CA ILE A 22 8.35 -6.26 5.18
C ILE A 22 8.87 -7.51 4.48
N LEU A 23 9.73 -7.37 3.48
CA LEU A 23 10.31 -8.51 2.77
C LEU A 23 11.10 -9.42 3.72
N GLY A 24 11.95 -8.87 4.56
CA GLY A 24 12.73 -9.64 5.54
C GLY A 24 11.83 -10.41 6.51
N LEU A 25 10.82 -9.75 7.09
CA LEU A 25 9.86 -10.38 7.99
C LEU A 25 8.99 -11.42 7.27
N TYR A 26 8.56 -11.15 6.04
CA TYR A 26 7.80 -12.08 5.23
C TYR A 26 8.56 -13.40 5.03
N LEU A 27 9.82 -13.32 4.59
CA LEU A 27 10.68 -14.49 4.40
C LEU A 27 10.89 -15.30 5.70
N LEU A 28 10.98 -14.62 6.84
CA LEU A 28 11.11 -15.27 8.16
C LEU A 28 9.80 -15.92 8.63
N LEU A 29 8.65 -15.35 8.29
CA LEU A 29 7.33 -15.76 8.78
C LEU A 29 6.67 -16.84 7.93
N VAL A 30 6.97 -16.94 6.63
CA VAL A 30 6.39 -17.97 5.75
C VAL A 30 6.56 -19.39 6.29
N PRO A 31 7.75 -19.83 6.76
CA PRO A 31 7.90 -21.17 7.32
C PRO A 31 6.99 -21.40 8.53
N LEU A 32 6.74 -20.37 9.34
CA LEU A 32 5.86 -20.46 10.51
C LEU A 32 4.39 -20.60 10.10
N THR A 33 3.91 -19.77 9.18
CA THR A 33 2.51 -19.84 8.72
C THR A 33 2.21 -21.14 7.99
N ASN A 34 3.16 -21.63 7.18
CA ASN A 34 3.02 -22.91 6.50
C ASN A 34 2.92 -24.07 7.49
N ARG A 35 3.73 -24.07 8.57
CA ARG A 35 3.69 -25.11 9.63
C ARG A 35 2.34 -25.18 10.35
N ILE A 36 1.63 -24.06 10.48
CA ILE A 36 0.30 -24.01 11.10
C ILE A 36 -0.84 -24.13 10.06
N GLY A 37 -0.53 -24.43 8.80
CA GLY A 37 -1.50 -24.69 7.74
C GLY A 37 -2.14 -23.46 7.11
N TYR A 38 -1.51 -22.28 7.21
CA TYR A 38 -1.99 -21.03 6.60
C TYR A 38 -1.14 -20.63 5.39
N PRO A 39 -1.75 -19.98 4.38
CA PRO A 39 -1.02 -19.58 3.18
C PRO A 39 0.01 -18.47 3.47
N PRO A 40 1.05 -18.35 2.62
CA PRO A 40 2.04 -17.28 2.69
C PRO A 40 1.44 -15.87 2.76
N LEU A 41 0.24 -15.66 2.22
CA LEU A 41 -0.51 -14.40 2.36
C LEU A 41 -0.65 -13.97 3.84
N LEU A 42 -0.89 -14.91 4.78
CA LEU A 42 -0.97 -14.57 6.20
C LEU A 42 0.37 -14.07 6.74
N ALA A 43 1.50 -14.66 6.31
CA ALA A 43 2.82 -14.20 6.71
C ALA A 43 3.07 -12.75 6.26
N LEU A 44 2.65 -12.41 5.04
CA LEU A 44 2.73 -11.04 4.53
C LEU A 44 1.86 -10.08 5.36
N MET A 45 0.64 -10.47 5.74
CA MET A 45 -0.22 -9.65 6.60
C MET A 45 0.43 -9.37 7.95
N ILE A 46 1.06 -10.37 8.57
CA ILE A 46 1.76 -10.19 9.85
C ILE A 46 3.00 -9.31 9.67
N ALA A 47 3.80 -9.54 8.62
CA ALA A 47 4.98 -8.75 8.31
C ALA A 47 4.65 -7.26 8.09
N ALA A 48 3.60 -6.99 7.30
CA ALA A 48 3.11 -5.65 7.04
C ALA A 48 2.53 -5.01 8.31
N LEU A 49 1.73 -5.73 9.10
CA LEU A 49 1.18 -5.22 10.36
C LEU A 49 2.27 -4.72 11.30
N LEU A 50 3.28 -5.55 11.55
CA LEU A 50 4.40 -5.17 12.44
C LEU A 50 5.17 -3.98 11.88
N THR A 51 5.43 -3.98 10.57
CA THR A 51 6.21 -2.92 9.92
C THR A 51 5.47 -1.59 9.91
N LEU A 52 4.21 -1.55 9.46
CA LEU A 52 3.45 -0.31 9.32
C LEU A 52 3.17 0.33 10.69
N PHE A 53 2.81 -0.46 11.70
CA PHE A 53 2.58 0.08 13.04
C PHE A 53 3.87 0.61 13.68
N VAL A 54 4.97 -0.15 13.60
CA VAL A 54 6.22 0.22 14.30
C VAL A 54 7.00 1.28 13.52
N LEU A 55 7.16 1.12 12.22
CA LEU A 55 8.03 1.97 11.40
C LEU A 55 7.29 3.18 10.85
N GLU A 56 6.11 3.02 10.26
CA GLU A 56 5.39 4.14 9.64
C GLU A 56 4.65 4.96 10.69
N LEU A 57 3.66 4.35 11.36
CA LEU A 57 2.87 5.02 12.38
C LEU A 57 3.74 5.43 13.58
N GLY A 58 4.65 4.56 14.02
CA GLY A 58 5.62 4.89 15.08
C GLY A 58 6.52 6.07 14.72
N HIS A 59 6.97 6.21 13.47
CA HIS A 59 7.72 7.38 13.01
C HIS A 59 6.89 8.66 13.07
N LEU A 60 5.64 8.61 12.60
CA LEU A 60 4.72 9.75 12.64
C LEU A 60 4.43 10.19 14.08
N LEU A 61 4.12 9.23 14.95
CA LEU A 61 3.85 9.46 16.37
C LEU A 61 5.08 10.02 17.09
N ARG A 62 6.28 9.51 16.82
CA ARG A 62 7.53 10.04 17.39
C ARG A 62 7.79 11.48 16.94
N LYS A 63 7.50 11.81 15.67
CA LYS A 63 7.59 13.19 15.16
C LYS A 63 6.56 14.09 15.86
N GLY A 64 5.35 13.59 16.04
CA GLY A 64 4.28 14.24 16.78
C GLY A 64 4.65 14.56 18.21
N TYR A 65 5.18 13.57 18.93
CA TYR A 65 5.65 13.73 20.30
C TYR A 65 6.74 14.78 20.42
N LYS A 66 7.73 14.78 19.50
CA LYS A 66 8.79 15.81 19.48
C LYS A 66 8.28 17.22 19.22
N GLN A 67 7.20 17.37 18.46
CA GLN A 67 6.65 18.68 18.08
C GLN A 67 5.65 19.21 19.12
N ASN A 68 4.84 18.33 19.69
CA ASN A 68 3.67 18.69 20.49
C ASN A 68 3.80 18.32 21.98
N SER A 69 4.91 17.67 22.38
CA SER A 69 5.10 17.08 23.72
C SER A 69 4.02 16.07 24.13
N ARG A 70 3.27 15.54 23.16
CA ARG A 70 2.22 14.53 23.30
C ARG A 70 2.12 13.68 22.05
N TRP A 71 1.64 12.45 22.17
CA TRP A 71 1.37 11.58 21.03
C TRP A 71 0.20 12.13 20.19
N SER A 72 0.53 12.91 19.16
CA SER A 72 -0.44 13.56 18.28
C SER A 72 0.10 13.70 16.86
N LEU A 73 -0.73 13.48 15.86
CA LEU A 73 -0.40 13.68 14.44
C LEU A 73 -0.60 15.14 13.97
N GLU A 74 -1.09 16.00 14.87
CA GLU A 74 -1.30 17.43 14.62
C GLU A 74 0.01 18.11 14.21
N GLY A 75 -0.03 18.85 13.10
CA GLY A 75 1.15 19.51 12.52
C GLY A 75 2.18 18.59 11.85
N VAL A 76 2.07 17.27 12.01
CA VAL A 76 2.94 16.27 11.36
C VAL A 76 2.42 15.92 9.97
N ILE A 77 1.13 15.60 9.92
CA ILE A 77 0.36 15.32 8.71
C ILE A 77 -0.01 16.65 8.09
N LEU A 78 0.27 16.82 6.80
CA LEU A 78 -0.10 18.01 6.06
C LEU A 78 -1.38 17.70 5.28
N TYR A 79 -1.55 18.19 4.05
CA TYR A 79 -2.66 17.83 3.15
C TYR A 79 -4.00 17.52 3.85
N GLN A 80 -4.45 18.43 4.71
CA GLN A 80 -5.64 18.31 5.55
C GLN A 80 -6.82 19.15 5.05
N GLN A 81 -6.75 19.66 3.81
CA GLN A 81 -7.82 20.49 3.26
C GLN A 81 -9.03 19.62 2.97
N LYS A 82 -10.19 19.96 3.51
CA LYS A 82 -11.41 19.16 3.29
C LYS A 82 -11.95 19.40 1.89
N THR A 83 -11.93 18.37 1.05
CA THR A 83 -12.60 18.39 -0.25
C THR A 83 -14.12 18.47 -0.05
N ARG A 84 -14.82 19.26 -0.87
CA ARG A 84 -16.29 19.34 -0.83
C ARG A 84 -16.91 17.94 -1.03
N PRO A 85 -17.96 17.54 -0.28
CA PRO A 85 -18.45 16.16 -0.27
C PRO A 85 -18.77 15.56 -1.65
N LEU A 86 -19.50 16.28 -2.51
CA LEU A 86 -19.82 15.78 -3.86
C LEU A 86 -18.57 15.57 -4.72
N MET A 87 -17.60 16.49 -4.60
CA MET A 87 -16.34 16.39 -5.31
C MET A 87 -15.46 15.27 -4.74
N PHE A 88 -15.51 15.04 -3.43
CA PHE A 88 -14.83 13.94 -2.77
C PHE A 88 -15.34 12.60 -3.32
N ILE A 89 -16.66 12.42 -3.36
CA ILE A 89 -17.30 11.21 -3.91
C ILE A 89 -16.94 11.05 -5.39
N ALA A 90 -17.11 12.11 -6.20
CA ALA A 90 -16.84 12.05 -7.63
C ALA A 90 -15.38 11.69 -7.93
N ILE A 91 -14.41 12.32 -7.26
CA ILE A 91 -12.98 12.01 -7.41
C ILE A 91 -12.69 10.57 -6.97
N THR A 92 -13.27 10.13 -5.85
CA THR A 92 -13.06 8.77 -5.34
C THR A 92 -13.54 7.74 -6.36
N LEU A 93 -14.78 7.85 -6.82
CA LEU A 93 -15.37 6.92 -7.79
C LEU A 93 -14.63 6.95 -9.13
N ALA A 94 -14.30 8.14 -9.65
CA ALA A 94 -13.57 8.26 -10.90
C ALA A 94 -12.17 7.65 -10.80
N THR A 95 -11.46 7.89 -9.68
CA THR A 95 -10.11 7.35 -9.48
C THR A 95 -10.15 5.83 -9.32
N VAL A 96 -11.11 5.30 -8.57
CA VAL A 96 -11.31 3.84 -8.45
C VAL A 96 -11.59 3.22 -9.82
N ALA A 97 -12.50 3.80 -10.60
CA ALA A 97 -12.82 3.29 -11.94
C ALA A 97 -11.59 3.29 -12.87
N VAL A 98 -10.84 4.39 -12.92
CA VAL A 98 -9.61 4.49 -13.70
C VAL A 98 -8.57 3.46 -13.23
N ALA A 99 -8.39 3.31 -11.93
CA ALA A 99 -7.46 2.34 -11.36
C ALA A 99 -7.82 0.90 -11.74
N PHE A 100 -9.11 0.51 -11.73
CA PHE A 100 -9.54 -0.82 -12.16
C PHE A 100 -9.34 -1.08 -13.65
N ILE A 101 -9.57 -0.06 -14.51
CA ILE A 101 -9.26 -0.15 -15.94
C ILE A 101 -7.76 -0.38 -16.12
N LEU A 102 -6.93 0.44 -15.48
CA LEU A 102 -5.48 0.34 -15.58
C LEU A 102 -4.97 -0.99 -15.04
N PHE A 103 -5.50 -1.47 -13.91
CA PHE A 103 -5.21 -2.79 -13.35
C PHE A 103 -5.45 -3.90 -14.39
N GLY A 104 -6.62 -3.92 -15.03
CA GLY A 104 -6.93 -4.90 -16.06
C GLY A 104 -5.99 -4.85 -17.26
N LEU A 105 -5.55 -3.66 -17.66
CA LEU A 105 -4.60 -3.47 -18.76
C LEU A 105 -3.16 -3.90 -18.39
N THR A 106 -2.76 -3.72 -17.14
CA THR A 106 -1.39 -3.98 -16.68
C THR A 106 -1.16 -5.42 -16.22
N GLN A 107 -2.21 -6.17 -15.85
CA GLN A 107 -2.09 -7.56 -15.40
C GLN A 107 -1.29 -8.45 -16.38
N VAL A 108 -1.51 -8.30 -17.69
CA VAL A 108 -0.80 -9.08 -18.71
C VAL A 108 0.71 -8.78 -18.69
N ILE A 109 1.07 -7.53 -18.39
CA ILE A 109 2.47 -7.12 -18.27
C ILE A 109 3.07 -7.74 -17.00
N ASP A 110 2.37 -7.66 -15.87
CA ASP A 110 2.84 -8.23 -14.60
C ASP A 110 3.12 -9.73 -14.72
N MET A 111 2.22 -10.49 -15.34
CA MET A 111 2.37 -11.93 -15.53
C MET A 111 3.56 -12.26 -16.43
N ARG A 112 3.74 -11.51 -17.54
CA ARG A 112 4.92 -11.68 -18.41
C ARG A 112 6.23 -11.34 -17.70
N LEU A 113 6.22 -10.33 -16.81
CA LEU A 113 7.39 -10.01 -16.01
C LEU A 113 7.69 -11.13 -15.01
N LEU A 114 6.67 -11.64 -14.33
CA LEU A 114 6.76 -12.75 -13.39
C LEU A 114 7.37 -13.98 -14.06
N GLU A 115 6.80 -14.43 -15.18
CA GLU A 115 7.28 -15.60 -15.94
C GLU A 115 8.70 -15.43 -16.47
N ARG A 116 9.03 -14.24 -17.02
CA ARG A 116 10.30 -14.04 -17.73
C ARG A 116 11.48 -13.74 -16.80
N PHE A 117 11.26 -12.95 -15.75
CA PHE A 117 12.34 -12.43 -14.90
C PHE A 117 12.31 -12.96 -13.48
N PHE A 118 11.20 -13.53 -13.03
CA PHE A 118 11.00 -13.97 -11.65
C PHE A 118 10.57 -15.44 -11.52
N SER A 119 10.69 -16.24 -12.60
CA SER A 119 10.40 -17.69 -12.59
C SER A 119 11.36 -18.52 -11.74
N TRP A 120 12.45 -17.93 -11.26
CA TRP A 120 13.36 -18.55 -10.28
C TRP A 120 12.84 -18.47 -8.85
N LEU A 121 11.80 -17.67 -8.58
CA LEU A 121 11.17 -17.60 -7.27
C LEU A 121 10.39 -18.89 -7.00
N PRO A 122 10.37 -19.38 -5.76
CA PRO A 122 9.62 -20.57 -5.42
C PRO A 122 8.12 -20.28 -5.42
N ASP A 123 7.30 -21.28 -5.76
CA ASP A 123 5.83 -21.12 -5.90
C ASP A 123 5.16 -20.52 -4.65
N TRP A 124 5.65 -20.88 -3.45
CA TRP A 124 5.12 -20.35 -2.20
C TRP A 124 5.34 -18.82 -2.04
N TYR A 125 6.27 -18.23 -2.78
CA TYR A 125 6.53 -16.80 -2.74
C TYR A 125 5.43 -16.01 -3.46
N ILE A 126 4.73 -16.64 -4.41
CA ILE A 126 3.65 -16.02 -5.17
C ILE A 126 2.34 -16.18 -4.39
N TYR A 127 2.11 -15.26 -3.45
CA TYR A 127 0.93 -15.26 -2.58
C TYR A 127 -0.37 -14.75 -3.26
N THR A 128 -0.36 -14.59 -4.58
CA THR A 128 -1.50 -14.13 -5.39
C THR A 128 -2.04 -15.20 -6.34
N ASP A 129 -1.46 -16.39 -6.37
CA ASP A 129 -1.92 -17.46 -7.26
C ASP A 129 -3.23 -18.09 -6.75
N LEU A 130 -4.28 -17.96 -7.58
CA LEU A 130 -5.60 -18.53 -7.32
C LEU A 130 -5.57 -20.05 -7.25
N ALA A 131 -4.73 -20.72 -8.05
CA ALA A 131 -4.62 -22.17 -8.05
C ALA A 131 -4.00 -22.67 -6.74
N ALA A 132 -2.93 -22.03 -6.28
CA ALA A 132 -2.31 -22.32 -4.98
C ALA A 132 -3.29 -22.18 -3.81
N PHE A 133 -4.22 -21.21 -3.83
CA PHE A 133 -5.21 -21.06 -2.77
C PHE A 133 -6.18 -22.25 -2.66
N LYS A 134 -6.49 -22.94 -3.77
CA LYS A 134 -7.40 -24.10 -3.77
C LYS A 134 -6.88 -25.29 -2.97
N ALA A 135 -5.58 -25.32 -2.66
CA ALA A 135 -4.99 -26.35 -1.80
C ALA A 135 -5.34 -26.18 -0.30
N TYR A 136 -5.86 -25.02 0.11
CA TYR A 136 -6.16 -24.74 1.51
C TYR A 136 -7.62 -25.04 1.88
N PRO A 137 -7.91 -25.51 3.10
CA PRO A 137 -9.28 -25.68 3.57
C PRO A 137 -10.07 -24.36 3.53
N LYS A 138 -11.35 -24.43 3.15
CA LYS A 138 -12.25 -23.26 3.08
C LYS A 138 -12.20 -22.36 4.34
N ARG A 139 -12.15 -22.96 5.54
CA ARG A 139 -12.05 -22.22 6.80
C ARG A 139 -10.78 -21.37 6.90
N VAL A 140 -9.64 -21.92 6.46
CA VAL A 140 -8.34 -21.21 6.46
C VAL A 140 -8.39 -20.02 5.50
N LEU A 141 -8.98 -20.20 4.32
CA LEU A 141 -9.16 -19.15 3.33
C LEU A 141 -10.06 -18.03 3.86
N ILE A 142 -11.21 -18.36 4.45
CA ILE A 142 -12.12 -17.36 5.05
C ILE A 142 -11.39 -16.54 6.13
N ILE A 143 -10.67 -17.20 7.05
CA ILE A 143 -9.92 -16.50 8.11
C ILE A 143 -8.84 -15.60 7.50
N THR A 144 -8.05 -16.12 6.57
CA THR A 144 -6.96 -15.36 5.95
C THR A 144 -7.46 -14.14 5.21
N PHE A 145 -8.54 -14.28 4.43
CA PHE A 145 -9.12 -13.17 3.68
C PHE A 145 -9.90 -12.20 4.56
N ALA A 146 -10.52 -12.65 5.65
CA ALA A 146 -11.09 -11.74 6.64
C ALA A 146 -9.98 -10.87 7.27
N ILE A 147 -8.85 -11.47 7.64
CA ILE A 147 -7.67 -10.74 8.11
C ILE A 147 -7.17 -9.76 7.04
N ARG A 148 -7.04 -10.22 5.78
CA ARG A 148 -6.65 -9.35 4.66
C ARG A 148 -7.61 -8.17 4.50
N LEU A 149 -8.92 -8.38 4.46
CA LEU A 149 -9.89 -7.31 4.26
C LEU A 149 -9.87 -6.28 5.39
N VAL A 150 -9.63 -6.70 6.63
CA VAL A 150 -9.46 -5.75 7.75
C VAL A 150 -8.13 -5.03 7.66
N LEU A 151 -7.03 -5.78 7.52
CA LEU A 151 -5.68 -5.24 7.57
C LEU A 151 -5.31 -4.53 6.27
N ASP A 152 -5.16 -5.28 5.18
CA ASP A 152 -4.83 -4.78 3.84
C ASP A 152 -5.96 -3.93 3.23
N GLY A 153 -7.22 -4.19 3.58
CA GLY A 153 -8.35 -3.43 3.07
C GLY A 153 -8.59 -2.08 3.77
N LEU A 154 -8.28 -1.94 5.06
CA LEU A 154 -8.64 -0.76 5.85
C LEU A 154 -7.47 -0.18 6.65
N VAL A 155 -6.82 -1.01 7.47
CA VAL A 155 -5.81 -0.54 8.42
C VAL A 155 -4.53 -0.10 7.73
N PHE A 156 -3.99 -0.91 6.82
CA PHE A 156 -2.74 -0.62 6.11
C PHE A 156 -2.90 0.59 5.20
N PRO A 157 -3.92 0.68 4.32
CA PRO A 157 -4.14 1.89 3.52
C PRO A 157 -4.26 3.15 4.38
N THR A 158 -4.91 3.06 5.55
CA THR A 158 -5.01 4.23 6.44
C THR A 158 -3.64 4.69 6.93
N ILE A 159 -2.79 3.77 7.40
CA ILE A 159 -1.44 4.10 7.88
C ILE A 159 -0.56 4.59 6.72
N GLU A 160 -0.58 3.89 5.60
CA GLU A 160 0.21 4.21 4.41
C GLU A 160 -0.17 5.57 3.85
N GLU A 161 -1.46 5.92 3.77
CA GLU A 161 -1.87 7.22 3.25
C GLU A 161 -1.52 8.37 4.20
N LEU A 162 -1.56 8.14 5.52
CA LEU A 162 -1.00 9.10 6.49
C LEU A 162 0.52 9.27 6.29
N TYR A 163 1.25 8.17 6.08
CA TYR A 163 2.70 8.17 5.94
C TYR A 163 3.18 8.73 4.59
N PHE A 164 2.77 8.12 3.49
CA PHE A 164 3.21 8.49 2.14
C PHE A 164 2.58 9.79 1.67
N ARG A 165 1.25 9.93 1.71
CA ARG A 165 0.56 11.08 1.11
C ARG A 165 0.40 12.24 2.09
N GLY A 166 0.15 11.94 3.37
CA GLY A 166 0.01 12.93 4.44
C GLY A 166 1.35 13.49 4.93
N TYR A 167 2.41 12.68 4.98
CA TYR A 167 3.70 13.07 5.55
C TYR A 167 4.83 13.19 4.52
N LEU A 168 5.12 12.18 3.69
CA LEU A 168 6.29 12.19 2.81
C LEU A 168 6.12 13.06 1.56
N GLN A 169 5.02 12.91 0.83
CA GLN A 169 4.74 13.62 -0.42
C GLN A 169 4.79 15.15 -0.28
N PRO A 170 4.21 15.78 0.76
CA PRO A 170 4.30 17.23 0.94
C PRO A 170 5.73 17.74 1.15
N ARG A 171 6.65 16.88 1.64
CA ARG A 171 8.05 17.22 1.88
C ARG A 171 8.92 17.11 0.63
N LEU A 172 8.30 16.75 -0.49
CA LEU A 172 8.83 16.82 -1.85
C LEU A 172 8.22 17.99 -2.64
N SER A 173 7.47 18.90 -2.02
CA SER A 173 6.73 19.95 -2.72
C SER A 173 7.59 20.91 -3.55
N ARG A 174 8.91 20.99 -3.31
CA ARG A 174 9.84 21.74 -4.17
C ARG A 174 9.86 21.26 -5.62
N PHE A 175 9.41 20.03 -5.89
CA PHE A 175 9.30 19.47 -7.24
C PHE A 175 7.95 19.78 -7.91
N GLY A 176 7.09 20.59 -7.28
CA GLY A 176 5.83 21.05 -7.87
C GLY A 176 4.91 19.89 -8.28
N ALA A 177 4.47 19.90 -9.54
CA ALA A 177 3.61 18.85 -10.12
C ALA A 177 4.31 17.49 -10.30
N HIS A 178 5.64 17.43 -10.18
CA HIS A 178 6.40 16.17 -10.18
C HIS A 178 6.52 15.54 -8.79
N ALA A 179 6.15 16.26 -7.71
CA ALA A 179 6.16 15.71 -6.37
C ALA A 179 5.34 14.41 -6.21
N PRO A 180 4.06 14.32 -6.66
CA PRO A 180 3.31 13.08 -6.60
C PRO A 180 3.94 11.97 -7.46
N LEU A 181 4.49 12.29 -8.63
CA LEU A 181 5.18 11.31 -9.48
C LEU A 181 6.40 10.71 -8.78
N LEU A 182 7.27 11.54 -8.18
CA LEU A 182 8.45 11.08 -7.45
C LEU A 182 8.07 10.29 -6.20
N SER A 183 7.11 10.79 -5.42
CA SER A 183 6.65 10.11 -4.20
C SER A 183 6.02 8.75 -4.54
N HIS A 184 5.19 8.69 -5.58
CA HIS A 184 4.53 7.47 -6.02
C HIS A 184 5.49 6.48 -6.68
N GLY A 185 6.49 6.95 -7.42
CA GLY A 185 7.56 6.11 -7.93
C GLY A 185 8.32 5.42 -6.79
N LEU A 186 8.65 6.15 -5.73
CA LEU A 186 9.27 5.57 -4.53
C LEU A 186 8.33 4.62 -3.77
N PHE A 187 7.03 4.95 -3.68
CA PHE A 187 6.01 4.04 -3.13
C PHE A 187 5.87 2.76 -3.95
N THR A 188 6.03 2.83 -5.28
CA THR A 188 6.04 1.63 -6.13
C THR A 188 7.24 0.75 -5.77
N LEU A 189 8.44 1.35 -5.73
CA LEU A 189 9.66 0.63 -5.37
C LEU A 189 9.66 0.11 -3.93
N TYR A 190 8.90 0.71 -3.03
CA TYR A 190 8.68 0.20 -1.67
C TYR A 190 8.13 -1.23 -1.66
N HIS A 191 7.39 -1.66 -2.69
CA HIS A 191 6.86 -3.02 -2.80
C HIS A 191 7.90 -4.05 -3.27
N VAL A 192 9.11 -4.02 -2.70
CA VAL A 192 10.25 -4.89 -3.05
C VAL A 192 9.95 -6.39 -2.97
N TRP A 193 8.89 -6.79 -2.26
CA TRP A 193 8.47 -8.17 -2.17
C TRP A 193 7.65 -8.66 -3.38
N GLN A 194 7.21 -7.78 -4.28
CA GLN A 194 6.42 -8.11 -5.47
C GLN A 194 6.82 -7.27 -6.71
N PRO A 195 8.10 -7.29 -7.13
CA PRO A 195 8.61 -6.39 -8.17
C PRO A 195 7.97 -6.58 -9.55
N TRP A 196 7.43 -7.76 -9.85
CA TRP A 196 6.66 -7.99 -11.09
C TRP A 196 5.37 -7.17 -11.15
N ASN A 197 4.82 -6.74 -10.01
CA ASN A 197 3.58 -5.97 -9.88
C ASN A 197 3.81 -4.44 -9.99
N TYR A 198 5.06 -3.99 -10.19
CA TYR A 198 5.37 -2.57 -10.33
C TYR A 198 4.60 -1.84 -11.45
N PRO A 199 4.36 -2.42 -12.64
CA PRO A 199 3.57 -1.74 -13.68
C PRO A 199 2.16 -1.38 -13.18
N THR A 200 1.46 -2.34 -12.57
CA THR A 200 0.14 -2.11 -11.97
C THR A 200 0.19 -1.10 -10.84
N ILE A 201 1.07 -1.27 -9.86
CA ILE A 201 1.17 -0.35 -8.71
C ILE A 201 1.48 1.06 -9.19
N PHE A 202 2.42 1.21 -10.13
CA PHE A 202 2.78 2.51 -10.67
C PHE A 202 1.60 3.14 -11.41
N LEU A 203 1.05 2.47 -12.42
CA LEU A 203 0.06 3.09 -13.31
C LEU A 203 -1.33 3.21 -12.66
N ALA A 204 -1.83 2.17 -12.00
CA ALA A 204 -3.19 2.16 -11.47
C ALA A 204 -3.36 3.08 -10.25
N VAL A 205 -2.31 3.27 -9.44
CA VAL A 205 -2.39 4.04 -8.18
C VAL A 205 -1.85 5.47 -8.33
N LEU A 206 -1.10 5.78 -9.40
CA LEU A 206 -0.62 7.16 -9.65
C LEU A 206 -1.74 8.22 -9.66
N PRO A 207 -2.93 7.97 -10.24
CA PRO A 207 -4.05 8.90 -10.18
C PRO A 207 -4.45 9.31 -8.75
N LEU A 208 -4.39 8.38 -7.79
CA LEU A 208 -4.65 8.67 -6.37
C LEU A 208 -3.65 9.69 -5.83
N ALA A 209 -2.35 9.48 -6.08
CA ALA A 209 -1.30 10.38 -5.59
C ALA A 209 -1.50 11.82 -6.11
N TYR A 210 -1.91 11.96 -7.37
CA TYR A 210 -2.26 13.25 -7.97
C TYR A 210 -3.55 13.84 -7.41
N ALA A 211 -4.59 13.04 -7.17
CA ALA A 211 -5.84 13.50 -6.56
C ALA A 211 -5.59 14.11 -5.18
N VAL A 212 -4.80 13.43 -4.34
CA VAL A 212 -4.42 13.93 -3.02
C VAL A 212 -3.54 15.18 -3.12
N TRP A 213 -2.58 15.23 -4.04
CA TRP A 213 -1.74 16.42 -4.25
C TRP A 213 -2.54 17.64 -4.70
N TRP A 214 -3.48 17.43 -5.64
CA TRP A 214 -4.31 18.48 -6.20
C TRP A 214 -5.26 19.06 -5.16
N LYS A 215 -5.96 18.19 -4.41
CA LYS A 215 -6.91 18.61 -3.38
C LYS A 215 -6.27 18.95 -2.05
N ARG A 216 -5.01 18.57 -1.86
CA ARG A 216 -4.31 18.70 -0.58
C ARG A 216 -5.13 18.05 0.53
N ASP A 217 -5.66 16.86 0.26
CA ASP A 217 -6.59 16.13 1.11
C ASP A 217 -6.19 14.64 1.17
N TYR A 218 -5.55 14.20 2.26
CA TYR A 218 -5.13 12.82 2.42
C TYR A 218 -6.30 11.86 2.62
N HIS A 219 -7.48 12.34 3.01
CA HIS A 219 -8.67 11.49 3.20
C HIS A 219 -9.14 10.90 1.88
N LEU A 220 -8.92 11.59 0.75
CA LEU A 220 -9.13 11.03 -0.58
C LEU A 220 -8.25 9.81 -0.81
N GLY A 221 -6.98 9.90 -0.39
CA GLY A 221 -6.04 8.79 -0.46
C GLY A 221 -6.56 7.59 0.30
N ILE A 222 -6.96 7.78 1.56
CA ILE A 222 -7.52 6.71 2.40
C ILE A 222 -8.75 6.09 1.74
N ALA A 223 -9.72 6.90 1.31
CA ALA A 223 -10.96 6.40 0.74
C ALA A 223 -10.73 5.60 -0.55
N ILE A 224 -9.91 6.12 -1.47
CA ILE A 224 -9.60 5.46 -2.74
C ILE A 224 -8.80 4.17 -2.47
N HIS A 225 -7.75 4.23 -1.66
CA HIS A 225 -6.89 3.09 -1.39
C HIS A 225 -7.66 1.96 -0.66
N CYS A 226 -8.44 2.29 0.37
CA CYS A 226 -9.32 1.32 1.03
C CYS A 226 -10.32 0.72 0.03
N ALA A 227 -10.95 1.54 -0.82
CA ALA A 227 -11.90 1.03 -1.81
C ALA A 227 -11.24 0.05 -2.79
N LEU A 228 -10.04 0.36 -3.29
CA LEU A 228 -9.29 -0.53 -4.18
C LEU A 228 -8.96 -1.86 -3.51
N ASN A 229 -8.44 -1.83 -2.28
CA ASN A 229 -8.01 -3.04 -1.59
C ASN A 229 -9.20 -3.89 -1.12
N VAL A 230 -10.29 -3.27 -0.63
CA VAL A 230 -11.51 -3.99 -0.24
C VAL A 230 -12.16 -4.63 -1.47
N LEU A 231 -12.32 -3.89 -2.58
CA LEU A 231 -12.90 -4.44 -3.80
C LEU A 231 -12.03 -5.57 -4.38
N GLY A 232 -10.73 -5.32 -4.56
CA GLY A 232 -9.80 -6.34 -5.07
C GLY A 232 -9.70 -7.57 -4.17
N GLY A 233 -9.63 -7.37 -2.86
CA GLY A 233 -9.61 -8.45 -1.86
C GLY A 233 -10.91 -9.27 -1.85
N THR A 234 -12.06 -8.61 -1.97
CA THR A 234 -13.37 -9.28 -2.02
C THR A 234 -13.52 -10.08 -3.32
N LEU A 235 -13.17 -9.49 -4.47
CA LEU A 235 -13.21 -10.20 -5.76
C LEU A 235 -12.29 -11.43 -5.75
N THR A 236 -11.10 -11.30 -5.16
CA THR A 236 -10.17 -12.43 -5.01
C THR A 236 -10.76 -13.51 -4.11
N LEU A 237 -11.36 -13.14 -2.97
CA LEU A 237 -12.01 -14.10 -2.06
C LEU A 237 -13.14 -14.87 -2.77
N LEU A 238 -13.98 -14.16 -3.52
CA LEU A 238 -15.07 -14.77 -4.30
C LEU A 238 -14.52 -15.75 -5.34
N ALA A 239 -13.46 -15.37 -6.05
CA ALA A 239 -12.81 -16.24 -7.04
C ALA A 239 -12.16 -17.49 -6.42
N VAL A 240 -11.61 -17.36 -5.21
CA VAL A 240 -10.99 -18.47 -4.47
C VAL A 240 -12.02 -19.45 -3.89
N LEU A 241 -13.22 -18.97 -3.56
CA LEU A 241 -14.30 -19.78 -2.98
C LEU A 241 -15.28 -20.38 -4.00
N ALA A 242 -15.17 -19.99 -5.28
CA ALA A 242 -15.95 -20.51 -6.39
C ALA A 242 -15.39 -21.84 -6.91
#